data_AF-A0A7S1G053-F1
#
_entry.id   AF-A0A7S1G053-F1
#
_cell.length_a   1.000
_cell.length_b   1.000
_cell.length_c   1.000
_cell.angle_alpha   90.00
_cell.angle_beta   90.00
_cell.angle_gamma   90.00
#
_symmetry.space_group_name_H-M   'P 1'
#
loop_
_entity.id
_entity.type
_entity.pdbx_description
1 polymer ?
#
loop_
_entity_poly.entity_id
_entity_poly.type
_entity_poly.pdbx_seq_one_letter_code
_entity_poly.pdbx_strand_id
1 'polypeptide(L)'
;ILLQLDTLTPSDYYVGFNRAAGINAHNVLADNRVTLVLMGGDGEGVVYSTSLLVAHLGPGQAHWLTPWPGTRRTLRIAVHAIDLGANPARATVSVELLPDPNAPTSAPSGAPSRSVALTAEVMWFPA
;
A
#
# COMPACT_ATOMS: atom_id res chain seq x y z
N ILE A 1 6.00 9.19 -2.55
CA ILE A 1 5.89 7.74 -2.25
C ILE A 1 5.66 7.62 -0.74
N LEU A 2 4.67 6.83 -0.29
CA LEU A 2 4.35 6.62 1.12
C LEU A 2 5.12 5.44 1.73
N LEU A 3 5.18 4.34 0.97
CA LEU A 3 5.67 3.06 1.46
C LEU A 3 6.12 2.22 0.27
N GLN A 4 7.31 1.64 0.36
CA GLN A 4 7.75 0.55 -0.52
C GLN A 4 7.46 -0.78 0.17
N LEU A 5 6.88 -1.71 -0.57
CA LEU A 5 6.64 -3.08 -0.15
C LEU A 5 7.57 -3.96 -0.98
N ASP A 6 8.70 -4.31 -0.38
CA ASP A 6 9.72 -5.17 -0.97
C ASP A 6 9.17 -6.60 -1.13
N THR A 7 9.18 -7.10 -2.36
CA THR A 7 8.66 -8.43 -2.68
C THR A 7 9.72 -9.52 -2.69
N LEU A 8 11.00 -9.18 -2.49
CA LEU A 8 12.16 -10.05 -2.73
C LEU A 8 12.23 -10.56 -4.18
N THR A 9 11.63 -9.82 -5.11
CA THR A 9 11.71 -10.03 -6.56
C THR A 9 12.21 -8.76 -7.23
N PRO A 10 12.54 -8.77 -8.53
CA PRO A 10 12.94 -7.56 -9.26
C PRO A 10 11.81 -6.52 -9.43
N SER A 11 10.69 -6.65 -8.72
CA SER A 11 9.56 -5.73 -8.83
C SER A 11 8.93 -5.45 -7.46
N ASP A 12 8.78 -4.18 -7.12
CA ASP A 12 8.24 -3.77 -5.83
C ASP A 12 6.91 -3.04 -5.97
N TYR A 13 6.11 -3.12 -4.91
CA TYR A 13 4.89 -2.33 -4.83
C TYR A 13 5.16 -1.02 -4.08
N TYR A 14 4.68 0.07 -4.65
CA TYR A 14 4.74 1.40 -4.08
C TYR A 14 3.34 1.87 -3.76
N VAL A 15 3.10 2.18 -2.48
CA VAL A 15 1.89 2.86 -2.04
C VAL A 15 2.18 4.36 -2.05
N GLY A 16 1.28 5.15 -2.63
CA GLY A 16 1.40 6.61 -2.74
C GLY A 16 0.08 7.32 -2.49
N PHE A 17 0.11 8.62 -2.26
CA PHE A 17 -1.08 9.45 -2.14
C PHE A 17 -1.02 10.48 -3.25
N ASN A 18 -1.94 10.35 -4.19
CA ASN A 18 -1.97 11.15 -5.39
C ASN A 18 -2.89 12.35 -5.18
N ARG A 19 -2.34 13.48 -4.72
CA ARG A 19 -3.10 14.71 -4.46
C ARG A 19 -3.26 15.51 -5.75
N ALA A 20 -4.52 15.75 -6.15
CA ALA A 20 -4.85 16.64 -7.27
C ALA A 20 -4.79 18.11 -6.81
N ALA A 21 -3.58 18.64 -6.60
CA ALA A 21 -3.33 20.03 -6.22
C ALA A 21 -2.02 20.53 -6.86
N GLY A 22 -1.88 21.85 -7.00
CA GLY A 22 -0.72 22.46 -7.64
C GLY A 22 -0.56 22.00 -9.09
N ILE A 23 0.65 21.57 -9.47
CA ILE A 23 0.95 21.04 -10.82
C ILE A 23 0.08 19.80 -11.14
N ASN A 24 -0.33 19.04 -10.13
CA ASN A 24 -1.19 17.87 -10.30
C ASN A 24 -2.70 18.20 -10.25
N ALA A 25 -3.09 19.47 -10.24
CA ALA A 25 -4.51 19.88 -10.16
C ALA A 25 -5.36 19.41 -11.36
N HIS A 26 -4.73 19.08 -12.48
CA HIS A 26 -5.39 18.53 -13.67
C HIS A 26 -5.14 17.04 -13.86
N ASN A 27 -4.63 16.36 -12.84
CA ASN A 27 -4.67 14.91 -12.85
C ASN A 27 -6.14 14.48 -12.97
N VAL A 28 -6.40 13.38 -13.68
CA VAL A 28 -7.77 12.85 -13.88
C VAL A 28 -7.85 11.42 -13.36
N LEU A 29 -6.73 10.71 -13.37
CA LEU A 29 -6.63 9.33 -12.91
C LEU A 29 -6.16 9.28 -11.45
N ALA A 30 -6.99 8.71 -10.56
CA ALA A 30 -6.67 8.54 -9.13
C ALA A 30 -6.53 9.85 -8.33
N ASP A 31 -7.32 10.88 -8.67
CA ASP A 31 -7.34 12.15 -7.94
C ASP A 31 -7.73 12.01 -6.49
N ASN A 32 -6.87 12.52 -5.61
CA ASN A 32 -7.07 12.51 -4.17
C ASN A 32 -7.26 11.09 -3.63
N ARG A 33 -6.58 10.11 -4.25
CA ARG A 33 -6.63 8.70 -3.86
C ARG A 33 -5.26 8.18 -3.48
N VAL A 34 -5.26 7.11 -2.70
CA VAL A 34 -4.08 6.30 -2.48
C VAL A 34 -3.86 5.42 -3.71
N THR A 35 -2.67 5.43 -4.29
CA THR A 35 -2.29 4.60 -5.43
C THR A 35 -1.44 3.43 -4.98
N LEU A 36 -1.60 2.30 -5.66
CA LEU A 36 -0.71 1.16 -5.59
C LEU A 36 -0.08 0.98 -6.96
N VAL A 37 1.23 1.06 -7.05
CA VAL A 37 1.99 0.96 -8.30
C VAL A 37 2.95 -0.20 -8.18
N LEU A 38 2.96 -1.10 -9.17
CA LEU A 38 4.01 -2.09 -9.33
C LEU A 38 5.10 -1.48 -10.21
N MET A 39 6.33 -1.49 -9.74
CA MET A 39 7.47 -1.02 -10.51
C MET A 39 8.43 -2.19 -10.73
N GLY A 40 8.76 -2.47 -11.99
CA GLY A 40 9.76 -3.47 -12.36
C GLY A 40 11.12 -2.86 -12.60
N GLY A 41 12.17 -3.63 -12.34
CA GLY A 41 13.54 -3.17 -12.32
C GLY A 41 13.89 -2.68 -10.91
N ASP A 42 14.80 -3.37 -10.27
CA ASP A 42 15.42 -3.06 -8.96
C ASP A 42 16.28 -1.78 -8.97
N GLY A 43 16.24 -0.99 -10.05
CA GLY A 43 17.08 0.17 -10.23
C GLY A 43 18.56 -0.16 -10.47
N GLU A 44 18.95 -1.44 -10.58
CA GLU A 44 20.36 -1.86 -10.69
C GLU A 44 20.91 -1.98 -12.12
N GLY A 45 20.11 -1.79 -13.19
CA GLY A 45 20.73 -1.65 -14.52
C GLY A 45 19.84 -1.67 -15.75
N VAL A 46 20.20 -0.80 -16.71
CA VAL A 46 20.08 -0.82 -18.20
C VAL A 46 18.72 -1.13 -18.84
N VAL A 47 17.70 -1.55 -18.11
CA VAL A 47 16.35 -1.84 -18.61
C VAL A 47 15.41 -0.72 -18.16
N TYR A 48 14.59 -0.20 -19.07
CA TYR A 48 13.56 0.79 -18.74
C TYR A 48 12.70 0.28 -17.58
N SER A 49 12.70 0.98 -16.44
CA SER A 49 11.79 0.64 -15.34
C SER A 49 10.35 0.87 -15.82
N THR A 50 9.54 -0.17 -15.86
CA THR A 50 8.12 -0.04 -16.17
C THR A 50 7.36 0.14 -14.87
N SER A 51 6.43 1.10 -14.85
CA SER A 51 5.50 1.28 -13.73
C SER A 51 4.08 0.99 -14.19
N LEU A 52 3.34 0.23 -13.39
CA LEU A 52 1.97 -0.17 -13.63
C LEU A 52 1.09 0.28 -12.46
N LEU A 53 0.06 1.08 -12.73
CA LEU A 53 -0.96 1.39 -11.73
C LEU A 53 -1.81 0.14 -11.48
N VAL A 54 -1.67 -0.45 -10.30
CA VAL A 54 -2.38 -1.67 -9.88
C VAL A 54 -3.74 -1.33 -9.31
N ALA A 55 -3.82 -0.29 -8.48
CA ALA A 55 -5.06 0.14 -7.86
C ALA A 55 -5.03 1.63 -7.48
N HIS A 56 -6.22 2.21 -7.35
CA HIS A 56 -6.43 3.47 -6.66
C HIS A 56 -7.57 3.34 -5.64
N LEU A 57 -7.32 3.75 -4.41
CA LEU A 57 -8.17 3.49 -3.26
C LEU A 57 -8.59 4.83 -2.62
N GLY A 58 -9.89 5.00 -2.44
CA GLY A 58 -10.50 6.04 -1.62
C GLY A 58 -10.74 5.56 -0.18
N PRO A 59 -11.29 6.43 0.69
CA PRO A 59 -11.61 6.08 2.08
C PRO A 59 -12.52 4.84 2.16
N GLY A 60 -12.21 3.93 3.07
CA GLY A 60 -12.94 2.67 3.27
C GLY A 60 -12.61 1.56 2.26
N GLN A 61 -11.81 1.83 1.23
CA GLN A 61 -11.45 0.83 0.22
C GLN A 61 -10.18 0.06 0.60
N ALA A 62 -10.08 -1.17 0.10
CA ALA A 62 -8.91 -2.02 0.29
C ALA A 62 -8.54 -2.76 -1.00
N HIS A 63 -7.28 -3.17 -1.09
CA HIS A 63 -6.74 -4.05 -2.12
C HIS A 63 -6.04 -5.24 -1.47
N TRP A 64 -6.08 -6.39 -2.12
CA TRP A 64 -5.47 -7.62 -1.63
C TRP A 64 -4.49 -8.15 -2.67
N LEU A 65 -3.26 -8.42 -2.23
CA LEU A 65 -2.24 -9.09 -3.02
C LEU A 65 -2.17 -10.56 -2.56
N THR A 66 -2.63 -11.47 -3.41
CA THR A 66 -2.73 -12.90 -3.12
C THR A 66 -2.14 -13.74 -4.26
N PRO A 67 -1.18 -14.63 -3.98
CA PRO A 67 -0.36 -14.68 -2.76
C PRO A 67 0.61 -13.50 -2.69
N TRP A 68 0.99 -13.09 -1.48
CA TRP A 68 2.10 -12.16 -1.28
C TRP A 68 3.43 -12.88 -1.55
N PRO A 69 4.33 -12.33 -2.38
CA PRO A 69 5.59 -12.98 -2.77
C PRO A 69 6.41 -13.51 -1.57
N GLY A 70 7.03 -14.67 -1.76
CA GLY A 70 7.75 -15.38 -0.69
C GLY A 70 6.86 -16.01 0.39
N THR A 71 5.53 -15.87 0.30
CA THR A 71 4.57 -16.43 1.27
C THR A 71 3.39 -17.10 0.57
N ARG A 72 2.52 -17.78 1.35
CA ARG A 72 1.19 -18.25 0.90
C ARG A 72 0.06 -17.36 1.43
N ARG A 73 0.43 -16.22 2.03
CA ARG A 73 -0.47 -15.34 2.76
C ARG A 73 -0.95 -14.23 1.84
N THR A 74 -2.05 -13.59 2.23
CA THR A 74 -2.56 -12.42 1.51
C THR A 74 -2.10 -11.15 2.21
N LEU A 75 -1.52 -10.21 1.47
CA LEU A 75 -1.26 -8.86 1.98
C LEU A 75 -2.47 -7.97 1.67
N ARG A 76 -3.04 -7.34 2.69
CA ARG A 76 -4.16 -6.41 2.58
C ARG A 76 -3.68 -4.99 2.80
N ILE A 77 -4.00 -4.10 1.87
CA ILE A 77 -3.72 -2.66 1.93
C ILE A 77 -5.07 -1.95 2.02
N ALA A 78 -5.33 -1.21 3.09
CA ALA A 78 -6.62 -0.55 3.31
C ALA A 78 -6.45 0.94 3.61
N VAL A 79 -7.30 1.77 3.01
CA VAL A 79 -7.35 3.21 3.26
C VAL A 79 -8.48 3.48 4.25
N HIS A 80 -8.13 4.01 5.41
CA HIS A 80 -9.12 4.33 6.44
C HIS A 80 -9.73 5.71 6.20
N ALA A 81 -8.89 6.70 5.92
CA ALA A 81 -9.32 8.08 5.75
C ALA A 81 -8.40 8.82 4.80
N ILE A 82 -8.95 9.84 4.15
CA ILE A 82 -8.21 10.85 3.40
C ILE A 82 -8.72 12.21 3.86
N ASP A 83 -7.83 13.02 4.42
CA ASP A 83 -8.12 14.35 4.91
C ASP A 83 -7.47 15.37 3.98
N LEU A 84 -8.31 15.94 3.10
CA LEU A 84 -7.90 16.96 2.14
C LEU A 84 -7.89 18.37 2.74
N GLY A 85 -8.48 18.56 3.93
CA GLY A 85 -8.55 19.84 4.63
C GLY A 85 -7.36 20.04 5.58
N ALA A 86 -6.67 18.97 5.97
CA ALA A 86 -5.41 19.05 6.69
C ALA A 86 -4.35 19.81 5.88
N ASN A 87 -3.47 20.53 6.59
CA ASN A 87 -2.28 21.13 6.03
C ASN A 87 -1.03 20.56 6.72
N PRO A 88 -0.33 19.61 6.10
CA PRO A 88 -0.61 19.09 4.76
C PRO A 88 -1.70 18.02 4.69
N ALA A 89 -2.26 17.83 3.49
CA ALA A 89 -3.25 16.78 3.24
C ALA A 89 -2.63 15.40 3.52
N ARG A 90 -3.43 14.51 4.12
CA ARG A 90 -2.96 13.21 4.62
C ARG A 90 -3.91 12.07 4.27
N ALA A 91 -3.36 10.87 4.14
CA ALA A 91 -4.11 9.63 4.03
C ALA A 91 -3.66 8.67 5.14
N THR A 92 -4.63 8.01 5.78
CA THR A 92 -4.37 6.98 6.79
C THR A 92 -4.52 5.60 6.15
N VAL A 93 -3.45 4.82 6.14
CA VAL A 93 -3.37 3.52 5.47
C VAL A 93 -2.87 2.45 6.43
N SER A 94 -3.48 1.26 6.40
CA SER A 94 -2.96 0.07 7.07
C SER A 94 -2.48 -0.96 6.06
N VAL A 95 -1.39 -1.65 6.40
CA VAL A 95 -0.90 -2.81 5.67
C VAL A 95 -0.87 -4.00 6.61
N GLU A 96 -1.58 -5.06 6.26
CA GLU A 96 -1.78 -6.24 7.10
C GLU A 96 -1.51 -7.52 6.31
N LEU A 97 -0.63 -8.38 6.84
CA LEU A 97 -0.44 -9.72 6.29
C LEU A 97 -1.44 -10.67 6.96
N LEU A 98 -2.45 -11.12 6.22
CA LEU A 98 -3.51 -12.00 6.73
C LEU A 98 -2.96 -13.40 7.04
N PRO A 99 -3.57 -14.15 7.99
CA PRO A 99 -3.14 -15.52 8.30
C PRO A 99 -3.11 -16.43 7.07
N ASP A 100 -2.24 -17.44 7.06
CA ASP A 100 -2.23 -18.47 6.01
C ASP A 100 -3.52 -19.30 6.12
N PRO A 101 -4.37 -19.36 5.08
CA PRO A 101 -5.62 -20.12 5.12
C PRO A 101 -5.40 -21.63 5.29
N ASN A 102 -4.20 -22.12 4.98
CA ASN A 102 -3.82 -23.53 5.09
C ASN A 102 -2.86 -23.80 6.26
N ALA A 103 -2.67 -22.85 7.18
CA ALA A 103 -1.90 -23.12 8.39
C ALA A 103 -2.54 -24.30 9.14
N PRO A 104 -1.77 -25.31 9.59
CA PRO A 104 -2.29 -26.32 10.48
C PRO A 104 -2.89 -25.62 11.70
N THR A 105 -4.13 -25.95 12.06
CA THR A 105 -4.77 -25.40 13.25
C THR A 105 -3.86 -25.69 14.45
N SER A 106 -3.42 -24.63 15.14
CA SER A 106 -2.76 -24.82 16.42
C SER A 106 -3.73 -25.55 17.36
N ALA A 107 -3.22 -26.48 18.16
CA ALA A 107 -3.99 -27.06 19.25
C ALA A 107 -4.61 -25.91 20.08
N PRO A 108 -5.84 -26.07 20.61
CA PRO A 108 -6.56 -24.98 21.25
C PRO A 108 -5.70 -24.30 22.32
N SER A 109 -5.36 -23.03 22.09
CA SER A 109 -4.51 -22.25 23.00
C SER A 109 -5.37 -21.19 23.68
N GLY A 110 -5.50 -21.30 25.01
CA GLY A 110 -6.36 -20.46 25.84
C GLY A 110 -5.84 -19.06 26.14
N ALA A 111 -5.10 -18.40 25.24
CA ALA A 111 -4.63 -17.04 25.45
C ALA A 111 -4.70 -16.19 24.17
N PRO A 112 -5.19 -14.94 24.22
CA PRO A 112 -5.29 -14.08 23.05
C PRO A 112 -3.90 -13.65 22.56
N SER A 113 -3.58 -13.98 21.31
CA SER A 113 -2.38 -13.48 20.61
C SER A 113 -2.64 -12.06 20.11
N ARG A 114 -1.74 -11.12 20.45
CA ARG A 114 -1.82 -9.71 20.05
C ARG A 114 -1.54 -9.59 18.54
N SER A 115 -2.52 -9.17 17.75
CA SER A 115 -2.30 -8.79 16.34
C SER A 115 -1.44 -7.53 16.28
N VAL A 116 -0.39 -7.54 15.46
CA VAL A 116 0.48 -6.38 15.22
C VAL A 116 -0.05 -5.66 13.99
N ALA A 117 -0.84 -4.60 14.20
CA ALA A 117 -1.19 -3.66 13.14
C ALA A 117 -0.07 -2.61 13.04
N LEU A 118 0.56 -2.50 11.88
CA LEU A 118 1.45 -1.38 11.56
C LEU A 118 0.57 -0.23 11.01
N THR A 119 0.58 0.90 11.71
CA THR A 119 -0.10 2.13 11.28
C THR A 119 0.95 3.15 10.87
N ALA A 120 0.82 3.69 9.66
CA ALA A 120 1.64 4.79 9.18
C ALA A 120 0.76 6.04 8.96
N GLU A 121 1.24 7.20 9.39
CA GLU A 121 0.65 8.51 9.11
C GLU A 121 1.55 9.26 8.13
N VAL A 122 0.97 9.87 7.08
CA VAL A 122 1.76 10.54 6.05
C VAL A 122 1.27 11.96 5.79
N MET A 123 2.24 12.86 5.76
CA MET A 123 2.10 14.31 5.54
C MET A 123 2.77 14.69 4.20
N TRP A 124 2.08 15.46 3.35
CA TRP A 124 2.63 15.97 2.08
C TRP A 124 3.22 17.38 2.20
N PHE A 125 4.52 17.59 2.10
CA PHE A 125 5.07 18.95 2.15
C PHE A 125 5.19 19.56 0.73
N PRO A 126 4.62 20.75 0.46
CA PRO A 126 4.90 21.49 -0.77
C PRO A 126 6.37 21.94 -0.82
N ALA A 127 6.94 21.99 -2.02
CA ALA A 127 8.14 22.76 -2.32
C ALA A 127 7.78 24.19 -2.71
#